data_AF-A0A349HTT7-F1
#
_entry.id   AF-A0A349HTT7-F1
#
_cell.length_a   1.000
_cell.length_b   1.000
_cell.length_c   1.000
_cell.angle_alpha   90.00
_cell.angle_beta   90.00
_cell.angle_gamma   90.00
#
_symmetry.space_group_name_H-M   'P 1'
#
loop_
_entity.id
_entity.type
_entity.pdbx_description
1 polymer ?
#
loop_
_entity_poly.entity_id
_entity_poly.type
_entity_poly.pdbx_seq_one_letter_code
_entity_poly.pdbx_strand_id
1 'polypeptide(L)'
;MGAFTVYQDRNKQNLLKFRTKKERELLAFLLDAGDQGATKEQIYNAIWWESESKNIKNLIAVNLRHLKNDLECAGIEESVIYRENRYFICRDEVACDIDLFEQIYEEFRLHNTTGLAQMLLSLYKGEYLSDFEALWAVAKRVRYQEIYERAKKCCYN
;
A
#
# COMPACT_ATOMS: atom_id res chain seq x y z
N MET A 1 4.41 5.25 7.42
CA MET A 1 5.07 4.26 6.55
C MET A 1 5.77 3.20 7.39
N GLY A 2 5.67 1.92 7.03
CA GLY A 2 6.26 0.79 7.76
C GLY A 2 5.58 -0.53 7.38
N ALA A 3 5.43 -1.43 8.34
CA ALA A 3 4.62 -2.65 8.17
C ALA A 3 3.17 -2.29 7.81
N PHE A 4 2.56 -3.09 6.93
CA PHE A 4 1.22 -2.82 6.41
C PHE A 4 0.14 -3.01 7.47
N THR A 5 -0.59 -1.94 7.80
CA THR A 5 -1.70 -1.99 8.76
C THR A 5 -2.90 -1.24 8.21
N VAL A 6 -4.10 -1.77 8.47
CA VAL A 6 -5.37 -1.20 8.03
C VAL A 6 -6.25 -1.00 9.25
N TYR A 7 -6.79 0.20 9.40
CA TYR A 7 -7.69 0.55 10.50
C TYR A 7 -9.06 0.88 9.92
N GLN A 8 -10.11 0.45 10.61
CA GLN A 8 -11.50 0.73 10.23
C GLN A 8 -11.90 2.18 10.53
N ASP A 9 -11.24 2.80 11.51
CA ASP A 9 -11.50 4.17 11.93
C ASP A 9 -10.29 5.08 11.77
N ARG A 10 -10.54 6.38 11.62
CA ARG A 10 -9.51 7.41 11.48
C ARG A 10 -8.65 7.59 12.71
N ASN A 11 -9.16 7.23 13.90
CA ASN A 11 -8.42 7.31 15.16
C ASN A 11 -7.47 6.13 15.38
N LYS A 12 -7.43 5.17 14.43
CA LYS A 12 -6.58 3.97 14.43
C LYS A 12 -6.80 3.09 15.67
N GLN A 13 -8.05 2.99 16.15
CA GLN A 13 -8.39 2.19 17.33
C GLN A 13 -8.79 0.76 16.98
N ASN A 14 -9.39 0.54 15.81
CA ASN A 14 -9.91 -0.75 15.36
C ASN A 14 -9.11 -1.25 14.17
N LEU A 15 -8.26 -2.25 14.41
CA LEU A 15 -7.47 -2.90 13.37
C LEU A 15 -8.36 -3.83 12.54
N LEU A 16 -8.37 -3.66 11.21
CA LEU A 16 -9.00 -4.60 10.29
C LEU A 16 -8.13 -5.86 10.18
N LYS A 17 -8.71 -7.00 10.55
CA LYS A 17 -8.02 -8.30 10.47
C LYS A 17 -8.37 -8.99 9.16
N PHE A 18 -7.34 -9.46 8.48
CA PHE A 18 -7.45 -10.26 7.26
C PHE A 18 -7.14 -11.72 7.56
N ARG A 19 -7.65 -12.63 6.72
CA ARG A 19 -7.56 -14.08 6.95
C ARG A 19 -6.15 -14.60 6.71
N THR A 20 -5.44 -14.02 5.74
CA THR A 20 -4.12 -14.49 5.34
C THR A 20 -3.14 -13.35 5.07
N LYS A 21 -1.84 -13.65 5.16
CA LYS A 21 -0.78 -12.72 4.74
C LYS A 21 -0.91 -12.34 3.26
N LYS A 22 -1.33 -13.28 2.40
CA LYS A 22 -1.48 -13.06 0.95
C LYS A 22 -2.65 -12.16 0.59
N GLU A 23 -3.74 -12.22 1.36
CA GLU A 23 -4.85 -11.27 1.22
C GLU A 23 -4.45 -9.86 1.63
N ARG A 24 -3.67 -9.70 2.71
CA ARG A 24 -3.09 -8.41 3.10
C ARG A 24 -2.15 -7.85 2.02
N GLU A 25 -1.31 -8.72 1.48
CA GLU A 25 -0.39 -8.37 0.39
C GLU A 25 -1.16 -7.97 -0.89
N LEU A 26 -2.28 -8.64 -1.19
CA LEU A 26 -3.16 -8.28 -2.31
C LEU A 26 -3.75 -6.89 -2.16
N LEU A 27 -4.25 -6.55 -0.97
CA LEU A 27 -4.75 -5.20 -0.72
C LEU A 27 -3.62 -4.16 -0.88
N ALA A 28 -2.46 -4.41 -0.28
CA ALA A 28 -1.31 -3.51 -0.39
C ALA A 28 -0.88 -3.31 -1.85
N PHE A 29 -0.84 -4.39 -2.64
CA PHE A 29 -0.49 -4.34 -4.06
C PHE A 29 -1.49 -3.53 -4.90
N LEU A 30 -2.80 -3.71 -4.68
CA LEU A 30 -3.81 -2.96 -5.41
C LEU A 30 -3.86 -1.48 -5.01
N LEU A 31 -3.62 -1.17 -3.73
CA LEU A 31 -3.44 0.22 -3.28
C LEU A 31 -2.20 0.86 -3.91
N ASP A 32 -1.10 0.10 -4.03
CA ASP A 32 0.15 0.55 -4.64
C ASP A 32 0.01 0.86 -6.13
N ALA A 33 -0.81 0.06 -6.84
CA ALA A 33 -1.13 0.23 -8.25
C ALA A 33 -1.94 1.50 -8.55
N GLY A 34 -2.65 2.04 -7.55
CA GLY A 34 -3.42 3.28 -7.66
C GLY A 34 -4.35 3.31 -8.87
N ASP A 35 -4.38 4.45 -9.57
CA ASP A 35 -5.27 4.68 -10.72
C ASP A 35 -4.93 3.83 -11.96
N GLN A 36 -3.78 3.15 -11.98
CA GLN A 36 -3.44 2.22 -13.05
C GLN A 36 -4.13 0.87 -12.86
N GLY A 37 -4.46 0.51 -11.62
CA GLY A 37 -4.95 -0.81 -11.25
C GLY A 37 -4.01 -1.94 -11.68
N ALA A 38 -4.47 -3.18 -11.52
CA ALA A 38 -3.67 -4.35 -11.88
C ALA A 38 -4.48 -5.39 -12.66
N THR A 39 -3.86 -6.00 -13.67
CA THR A 39 -4.42 -7.17 -14.34
C THR A 39 -4.29 -8.42 -13.47
N LYS A 40 -5.06 -9.48 -13.77
CA LYS A 40 -4.89 -10.78 -13.08
C LYS A 40 -3.47 -11.33 -13.19
N GLU A 41 -2.81 -11.10 -14.32
CA GLU A 41 -1.44 -11.55 -14.55
C GLU A 41 -0.44 -10.78 -13.67
N GLN A 42 -0.61 -9.47 -13.55
CA GLN A 42 0.22 -8.66 -12.64
C GLN A 42 0.02 -9.08 -11.18
N ILE A 43 -1.23 -9.31 -10.77
CA ILE A 43 -1.56 -9.82 -9.43
C ILE A 43 -0.90 -11.18 -9.18
N TYR A 44 -0.99 -12.09 -10.15
CA TYR A 44 -0.32 -13.40 -10.07
C TYR A 44 1.19 -13.24 -9.88
N ASN A 45 1.85 -12.50 -10.76
CA ASN A 45 3.30 -12.33 -10.74
C ASN A 45 3.78 -11.61 -9.47
N ALA A 46 2.97 -10.70 -8.92
CA ALA A 46 3.34 -9.97 -7.71
C ALA A 46 3.23 -10.83 -6.45
N ILE A 47 2.19 -11.68 -6.34
CA ILE A 47 1.79 -12.28 -5.06
C ILE A 47 1.93 -13.80 -5.04
N TRP A 48 1.71 -14.46 -6.17
CA TRP A 48 1.61 -15.92 -6.28
C TRP A 48 2.57 -16.52 -7.32
N TRP A 49 3.64 -15.83 -7.68
CA TRP A 49 4.57 -16.31 -8.72
C TRP A 49 5.20 -17.68 -8.42
N GLU A 50 5.36 -18.01 -7.13
CA GLU A 50 5.88 -19.30 -6.65
C GLU A 50 4.79 -20.36 -6.41
N SER A 51 3.51 -20.02 -6.62
CA SER A 51 2.41 -20.91 -6.28
C SER A 51 2.33 -22.10 -7.24
N GLU A 52 2.42 -23.32 -6.72
CA GLU A 52 2.21 -24.57 -7.47
C GLU A 52 0.73 -24.88 -7.80
N SER A 53 -0.20 -24.03 -7.34
CA SER A 53 -1.63 -24.25 -7.57
C SER A 53 -1.98 -24.37 -9.05
N LYS A 54 -2.58 -25.51 -9.42
CA LYS A 54 -3.05 -25.80 -10.78
C LYS A 54 -4.19 -24.87 -11.25
N ASN A 55 -4.79 -24.09 -10.35
CA ASN A 55 -5.88 -23.17 -10.66
C ASN A 55 -5.69 -21.78 -10.03
N ILE A 56 -4.62 -21.10 -10.45
CA ILE A 56 -4.30 -19.72 -10.06
C ILE A 56 -5.46 -18.75 -10.30
N LYS A 57 -6.19 -18.90 -11.41
CA LYS A 57 -7.31 -18.01 -11.74
C LYS A 57 -8.39 -18.05 -10.67
N ASN A 58 -8.72 -19.25 -10.19
CA ASN A 58 -9.67 -19.43 -9.09
C ASN A 58 -9.11 -18.92 -7.76
N LEU A 59 -7.82 -19.17 -7.48
CA LEU A 59 -7.15 -18.66 -6.28
C LEU A 59 -7.25 -17.14 -6.17
N ILE A 60 -6.92 -16.41 -7.25
CA ILE A 60 -7.01 -14.95 -7.30
C ILE A 60 -8.46 -14.49 -7.14
N ALA A 61 -9.41 -15.12 -7.84
CA ALA A 61 -10.81 -14.75 -7.75
C ALA A 61 -11.39 -14.92 -6.33
N VAL A 62 -11.03 -16.00 -5.64
CA VAL A 62 -11.44 -16.24 -4.25
C VAL A 62 -10.85 -15.20 -3.31
N ASN A 63 -9.56 -14.86 -3.44
CA ASN A 63 -8.93 -13.86 -2.58
C ASN A 63 -9.49 -12.45 -2.84
N LEU A 64 -9.79 -12.09 -4.10
CA LEU A 64 -10.46 -10.82 -4.41
C LEU A 64 -11.86 -10.75 -3.79
N ARG A 65 -12.60 -11.87 -3.78
CA ARG A 65 -13.92 -11.94 -3.14
C ARG A 65 -13.82 -11.80 -1.63
N HIS A 66 -12.86 -12.47 -0.99
CA HIS A 66 -12.65 -12.33 0.45
C HIS A 66 -12.25 -10.90 0.82
N LEU A 67 -11.32 -10.31 0.06
CA LEU A 67 -10.92 -8.94 0.25
C LEU A 67 -12.10 -7.96 0.12
N LYS A 68 -12.93 -8.12 -0.90
CA LYS A 68 -14.14 -7.33 -1.09
C LYS A 68 -15.06 -7.43 0.13
N ASN A 69 -15.36 -8.64 0.60
CA ASN A 69 -16.22 -8.87 1.75
C ASN A 69 -15.66 -8.26 3.04
N ASP A 70 -14.35 -8.42 3.29
CA ASP A 70 -13.69 -7.91 4.49
C ASP A 70 -13.70 -6.36 4.52
N LEU A 71 -13.56 -5.71 3.37
CA LEU A 71 -13.65 -4.24 3.23
C LEU A 71 -15.09 -3.73 3.34
N GLU A 72 -16.07 -4.45 2.76
CA GLU A 72 -17.50 -4.13 2.93
C GLU A 72 -17.93 -4.23 4.40
N CYS A 73 -17.43 -5.25 5.13
CA CYS A 73 -17.67 -5.37 6.57
C CYS A 73 -17.01 -4.24 7.39
N ALA A 74 -15.99 -3.58 6.83
CA ALA A 74 -15.38 -2.40 7.41
C ALA A 74 -16.13 -1.09 7.06
N GLY A 75 -17.23 -1.18 6.29
CA GLY A 75 -18.06 -0.04 5.90
C GLY A 75 -17.64 0.62 4.59
N ILE A 76 -16.68 0.04 3.85
CA ILE A 76 -16.27 0.56 2.54
C ILE A 76 -17.05 -0.20 1.46
N GLU A 77 -18.19 0.37 1.06
CA GLU A 77 -19.00 -0.18 -0.02
C GLU A 77 -18.27 -0.03 -1.37
N GLU A 78 -18.48 -0.97 -2.31
CA GLU A 78 -17.82 -0.99 -3.63
C GLU A 78 -16.26 -0.94 -3.61
N SER A 79 -15.66 -1.46 -2.54
CA SER A 79 -14.23 -1.39 -2.28
C SER A 79 -13.31 -1.96 -3.37
N VAL A 80 -13.74 -2.98 -4.12
CA VAL A 80 -12.97 -3.60 -5.21
C VAL A 80 -13.70 -3.42 -6.54
N ILE A 81 -13.10 -2.65 -7.45
CA ILE A 81 -13.68 -2.34 -8.77
C ILE A 81 -12.95 -3.15 -9.84
N TYR A 82 -13.71 -3.71 -10.78
CA TYR A 82 -13.16 -4.33 -11.99
C TYR A 82 -13.61 -3.56 -13.23
N ARG A 83 -12.65 -2.96 -13.94
CA ARG A 83 -12.89 -2.18 -15.17
C ARG A 83 -11.77 -2.44 -16.16
N GLU A 84 -12.09 -2.57 -17.45
CA GLU A 84 -11.09 -2.67 -18.52
C GLU A 84 -10.01 -3.75 -18.26
N ASN A 85 -10.44 -4.91 -17.74
CA ASN A 85 -9.58 -6.04 -17.36
C ASN A 85 -8.55 -5.75 -16.24
N ARG A 86 -8.84 -4.76 -15.40
CA ARG A 86 -8.00 -4.35 -14.27
C ARG A 86 -8.82 -4.29 -12.99
N TYR A 87 -8.15 -4.57 -11.88
CA TYR A 87 -8.67 -4.47 -10.53
C TYR A 87 -8.13 -3.23 -9.84
N PHE A 88 -9.00 -2.56 -9.10
CA PHE A 88 -8.72 -1.34 -8.36
C PHE A 88 -9.29 -1.46 -6.96
N ILE A 89 -8.71 -0.71 -6.02
CA ILE A 89 -9.35 -0.40 -4.75
C ILE A 89 -9.98 0.97 -4.89
N CYS A 90 -11.27 1.09 -4.57
CA CYS A 90 -11.89 2.41 -4.45
C CYS A 90 -11.29 3.12 -3.23
N ARG A 91 -10.68 4.29 -3.44
CA ARG A 91 -9.97 5.03 -2.39
C ARG A 91 -10.75 6.23 -1.86
N ASP A 92 -12.00 6.44 -2.30
CA ASP A 92 -12.82 7.59 -1.90
C ASP A 92 -12.97 7.71 -0.37
N GLU A 93 -13.01 6.57 0.32
CA GLU A 93 -13.09 6.49 1.78
C GLU A 93 -11.81 5.99 2.45
N VAL A 94 -10.72 5.83 1.69
CA VAL A 94 -9.45 5.25 2.16
C VAL A 94 -8.36 6.31 2.20
N ALA A 95 -7.83 6.59 3.39
CA ALA A 95 -6.62 7.38 3.55
C ALA A 95 -5.41 6.46 3.70
N CYS A 96 -4.33 6.73 2.96
CA CYS A 96 -3.04 6.06 3.16
C CYS A 96 -1.97 7.04 3.65
N ASP A 97 -1.16 6.58 4.60
CA ASP A 97 -0.05 7.36 5.13
C ASP A 97 1.02 7.67 4.07
N ILE A 98 1.07 6.85 3.01
CA ILE A 98 1.97 7.04 1.87
C ILE A 98 1.60 8.26 1.03
N ASP A 99 0.31 8.56 0.88
CA ASP A 99 -0.14 9.71 0.10
C ASP A 99 0.32 11.01 0.79
N LEU A 100 0.20 11.06 2.12
CA LEU A 100 0.70 12.16 2.92
C LEU A 100 2.24 12.27 2.84
N PHE A 101 2.95 11.14 2.90
CA PHE A 101 4.41 11.15 2.79
C PHE A 101 4.88 11.72 1.44
N GLU A 102 4.28 11.28 0.34
CA GLU A 102 4.60 11.75 -1.01
C GLU A 102 4.26 13.23 -1.18
N GLN A 103 3.10 13.69 -0.68
CA GLN A 103 2.72 15.09 -0.71
C GLN A 103 3.74 15.97 0.02
N ILE A 104 4.12 15.61 1.25
CA ILE A 104 5.13 16.36 2.01
C ILE A 104 6.50 16.32 1.30
N TYR A 105 6.83 15.20 0.63
CA TYR A 105 8.07 15.11 -0.11
C TYR A 105 8.12 16.06 -1.31
N GLU A 106 7.03 16.18 -2.07
CA GLU A 106 6.98 17.13 -3.18
C GLU A 106 7.14 18.58 -2.70
N GLU A 107 6.49 18.96 -1.60
CA GLU A 107 6.72 20.27 -0.96
C GLU A 107 8.16 20.44 -0.49
N PHE A 108 8.74 19.40 0.11
CA PHE A 108 10.14 19.40 0.56
C PHE A 108 11.11 19.57 -0.61
N ARG A 109 10.83 18.99 -1.77
CA ARG A 109 11.66 19.17 -2.97
C ARG A 109 11.66 20.61 -3.46
N LEU A 110 10.53 21.31 -3.35
CA LEU A 110 10.37 22.68 -3.82
C LEU A 110 10.95 23.71 -2.84
N HIS A 111 10.72 23.51 -1.53
CA HIS A 111 11.02 24.50 -0.51
C HIS A 111 12.22 24.15 0.37
N ASN A 112 12.56 22.86 0.50
CA ASN A 112 13.72 22.35 1.24
C ASN A 112 13.86 22.92 2.66
N THR A 113 12.76 23.00 3.40
CA THR A 113 12.76 23.54 4.77
C THR A 113 12.96 22.46 5.82
N THR A 114 13.59 22.82 6.94
CA THR A 114 13.80 21.92 8.08
C THR A 114 12.48 21.39 8.66
N GLY A 115 11.40 22.20 8.63
CA GLY A 115 10.08 21.76 9.10
C GLY A 115 9.51 20.62 8.27
N LEU A 116 9.58 20.72 6.94
CA LEU A 116 9.14 19.65 6.03
C LEU A 116 10.02 18.40 6.18
N ALA A 117 11.33 18.57 6.35
CA ALA A 117 12.23 17.46 6.63
C ALA A 117 11.84 16.72 7.93
N GLN A 118 11.57 17.44 9.02
CA GLN A 118 11.12 16.84 10.28
C GLN A 118 9.80 16.08 10.12
N MET A 119 8.86 16.61 9.33
CA MET A 119 7.60 15.91 9.02
C MET A 119 7.87 14.58 8.30
N LEU A 120 8.73 14.56 7.27
CA LEU A 120 9.12 13.32 6.57
C LEU A 120 9.75 12.30 7.51
N LEU A 121 10.70 12.73 8.36
CA LEU A 121 11.33 11.88 9.35
C LEU A 121 10.31 11.29 10.33
N SER A 122 9.29 12.07 10.71
CA SER A 122 8.24 11.61 11.62
C SER A 122 7.29 10.59 10.97
N LEU A 123 7.03 10.68 9.67
CA LEU A 123 6.11 9.79 8.95
C LEU A 123 6.77 8.45 8.56
N TYR A 124 8.09 8.45 8.40
CA TYR A 124 8.88 7.25 8.12
C TYR A 124 9.10 6.43 9.41
N LYS A 125 8.25 5.42 9.65
CA LYS A 125 8.35 4.54 10.84
C LYS A 125 9.14 3.27 10.56
N GLY A 126 9.55 3.04 9.33
CA GLY A 126 10.29 1.87 8.87
C GLY A 126 10.16 1.69 7.37
N GLU A 127 10.83 0.68 6.84
CA GLU A 127 10.77 0.33 5.43
C GLU A 127 9.32 0.08 4.98
N TYR A 128 8.99 0.59 3.79
CA TYR A 128 7.67 0.43 3.19
C TYR A 128 7.30 -1.03 2.98
N LEU A 129 6.15 -1.45 3.54
CA LEU A 129 5.63 -2.81 3.44
C LEU A 129 6.61 -3.86 3.96
N SER A 130 7.32 -3.56 5.04
CA SER A 130 8.41 -4.38 5.59
C SER A 130 7.98 -5.79 6.06
N ASP A 131 6.68 -6.03 6.22
CA ASP A 131 6.13 -7.32 6.60
C ASP A 131 5.93 -8.28 5.40
N PHE A 132 6.10 -7.80 4.17
CA PHE A 132 6.03 -8.61 2.95
C PHE A 132 7.41 -8.81 2.32
N GLU A 133 7.62 -9.97 1.71
CA GLU A 133 8.76 -10.22 0.80
C GLU A 133 8.38 -9.79 -0.62
N ALA A 134 7.79 -8.60 -0.72
CA ALA A 134 7.19 -8.05 -1.93
C ALA A 134 8.26 -7.49 -2.88
N LEU A 135 8.73 -8.29 -3.82
CA LEU A 135 9.71 -7.85 -4.84
C LEU A 135 9.20 -6.64 -5.65
N TRP A 136 7.89 -6.57 -5.88
CA TRP A 136 7.23 -5.45 -6.56
C TRP A 136 7.36 -4.12 -5.81
N ALA A 137 7.60 -4.14 -4.49
CA ALA A 137 7.73 -2.93 -3.66
C ALA A 137 9.18 -2.40 -3.57
N VAL A 138 10.18 -3.15 -4.06
CA VAL A 138 11.61 -2.82 -3.88
C VAL A 138 11.97 -1.43 -4.38
N ALA A 139 11.49 -1.05 -5.56
CA ALA A 139 11.77 0.29 -6.11
C ALA A 139 11.26 1.42 -5.20
N LYS A 140 10.06 1.26 -4.63
CA LYS A 140 9.50 2.24 -3.68
C LYS A 140 10.25 2.23 -2.34
N ARG A 141 10.67 1.06 -1.84
CA ARG A 141 11.48 0.95 -0.62
C ARG A 141 12.78 1.75 -0.75
N VAL A 142 13.50 1.58 -1.85
CA VAL A 142 14.72 2.33 -2.14
C VAL A 142 14.44 3.83 -2.20
N ARG A 143 13.43 4.25 -2.98
CA ARG A 143 13.03 5.66 -3.09
C ARG A 143 12.73 6.29 -1.72
N TYR A 144 11.92 5.63 -0.90
CA TYR A 144 11.53 6.18 0.39
C TYR A 144 12.68 6.23 1.40
N GLN A 145 13.59 5.26 1.34
CA GLN A 145 14.82 5.30 2.11
C GLN A 145 15.72 6.49 1.69
N GLU A 146 15.86 6.75 0.39
CA GLU A 146 16.63 7.89 -0.11
C GLU A 146 16.03 9.24 0.32
N ILE A 147 14.70 9.37 0.28
CA ILE A 147 13.97 10.55 0.76
C ILE A 147 14.24 10.78 2.24
N TYR A 148 14.16 9.72 3.04
CA TYR A 148 14.42 9.77 4.47
C TYR A 148 15.86 10.22 4.79
N GLU A 149 16.86 9.65 4.10
CA GLU A 149 18.26 10.05 4.27
C GLU A 149 18.51 11.51 3.82
N ARG A 150 17.83 11.97 2.78
CA ARG A 150 17.88 13.38 2.35
C ARG A 150 17.28 14.31 3.41
N ALA A 151 16.12 13.96 3.96
CA ALA A 151 15.46 14.73 5.01
C ALA A 151 16.35 14.82 6.27
N LYS A 152 17.00 13.72 6.68
CA LYS A 152 17.96 13.73 7.78
C LYS A 152 19.05 14.76 7.56
N LYS A 153 19.71 14.74 6.40
CA LYS A 153 20.79 15.68 6.08
C LYS A 153 20.34 17.13 6.17
N CYS A 154 19.11 17.43 5.76
CA CYS A 154 18.55 18.79 5.86
C CYS A 154 18.31 19.25 7.32
N CYS A 155 18.11 18.33 8.27
CA CYS A 155 17.94 18.68 9.69
C CYS A 155 19.25 18.83 10.46
N TYR A 156 20.34 18.23 9.98
CA TYR A 156 21.66 18.25 10.65
C TYR A 156 22.68 19.19 9.99
N ASN A 157 22.30 19.87 8.91
CA ASN A 157 23.03 20.96 8.28
C ASN A 157 22.46 22.31 8.74
#